data_AF-A0A4R8M3V1-F1
#
_entry.id   AF-A0A4R8M3V1-F1
#
_cell.length_a   1.000
_cell.length_b   1.000
_cell.length_c   1.000
_cell.angle_alpha   90.00
_cell.angle_beta   90.00
_cell.angle_gamma   90.00
#
_symmetry.space_group_name_H-M   'P 1'
#
loop_
_entity.id
_entity.type
_entity.pdbx_description
1 polymer ?
#
loop_
_entity_poly.entity_id
_entity_poly.type
_entity_poly.pdbx_seq_one_letter_code
_entity_poly.pdbx_strand_id
1 'polypeptide(L)'
;MSLHARASLTLGKLAVALTLVGAALAAQAETVRVTVAHYSDQTAPYFEKMARQFEKANPGTTIKIEDVNWDTLQQKLQTDISGNANADLAIVGTRWLLDFVKDGVAEPLDGYMDASFKGRFIGPFLAPGQIDGKTYGLPIAASARALYYNKDLLASVGYPNGPKTWNDVIDASKKLKAKGVPGFGLQGKEIETDVYYYYALWTNGGDVVSKGKAAFDSPAGIKAATLYKTMIDEGLTQPGVTGYSREDVQNLFKQGRVAMVISAPFLAKQIKKEAPNLKYGIDPLPVGTNPATYAVTDSIVMFKNSKVKPAAWKFLDYLFTKEPRVEFTSQEGFLPTTKAEAADPAFNDPDTKAFIALLPNARFAPTITGWEDTAKAVTNAMQAVYLGKAKPADALKQAANEADQSLGH
;
A
#
# COMPACT_ATOMS: atom_id res chain seq x y z
N MET A 1 88.50 -42.95 -2.07
CA MET A 1 87.54 -43.56 -1.12
C MET A 1 86.24 -42.80 -1.32
N SER A 2 85.10 -43.31 -1.75
CA SER A 2 84.50 -44.64 -1.97
C SER A 2 83.34 -44.34 -2.96
N LEU A 3 83.21 -45.03 -4.10
CA LEU A 3 82.31 -46.20 -4.29
C LEU A 3 80.84 -45.81 -3.93
N HIS A 4 79.84 -45.74 -4.81
CA HIS A 4 79.36 -46.66 -5.85
C HIS A 4 78.30 -45.92 -6.73
N ALA A 5 78.38 -45.96 -8.07
CA ALA A 5 77.72 -46.91 -8.99
C ALA A 5 76.28 -46.48 -9.39
N ARG A 6 76.09 -46.10 -10.68
CA ARG A 6 75.44 -46.89 -11.77
C ARG A 6 73.92 -46.91 -11.64
N ALA A 7 73.07 -46.86 -12.67
CA ALA A 7 73.06 -46.68 -14.12
C ALA A 7 71.54 -46.70 -14.43
N SER A 8 70.94 -46.05 -15.43
CA SER A 8 70.95 -46.36 -16.86
C SER A 8 69.79 -45.59 -17.48
N LEU A 9 69.96 -45.22 -18.75
CA LEU A 9 69.00 -44.57 -19.64
C LEU A 9 67.69 -45.35 -19.81
N THR A 10 66.58 -44.66 -20.08
CA THR A 10 65.80 -44.91 -21.32
C THR A 10 64.86 -43.76 -21.66
N LEU A 11 64.83 -43.43 -22.96
CA LEU A 11 63.90 -42.52 -23.64
C LEU A 11 62.44 -42.96 -23.52
N GLY A 12 61.55 -41.97 -23.51
CA GLY A 12 60.28 -42.03 -24.25
C GLY A 12 59.03 -41.91 -23.40
N LYS A 13 58.31 -40.79 -23.55
CA LYS A 13 56.99 -40.74 -24.20
C LYS A 13 56.39 -39.33 -24.11
N LEU A 14 56.00 -38.84 -25.27
CA LEU A 14 55.11 -37.71 -25.51
C LEU A 14 53.81 -37.93 -24.72
N ALA A 15 53.44 -37.01 -23.83
CA ALA A 15 52.14 -36.99 -23.16
C ALA A 15 51.46 -35.65 -23.46
N VAL A 16 50.64 -35.67 -24.50
CA VAL A 16 49.54 -34.71 -24.68
C VAL A 16 48.44 -35.12 -23.71
N ALA A 17 48.11 -34.26 -22.74
CA ALA A 17 46.92 -34.42 -21.93
C ALA A 17 46.37 -33.06 -21.48
N LEU A 18 45.40 -32.60 -22.26
CA LEU A 18 44.29 -31.71 -21.93
C LEU A 18 44.53 -30.67 -20.83
N THR A 19 44.92 -29.47 -21.23
CA THR A 19 44.36 -28.26 -20.61
C THR A 19 42.85 -28.28 -20.86
N LEU A 20 42.10 -28.75 -19.87
CA LEU A 20 40.69 -28.38 -19.69
C LEU A 20 40.65 -26.86 -19.67
N VAL A 21 40.37 -26.27 -20.83
CA VAL A 21 39.80 -24.93 -20.93
C VAL A 21 38.40 -25.07 -20.32
N GLY A 22 38.37 -25.07 -18.99
CA GLY A 22 37.21 -24.67 -18.22
C GLY A 22 37.04 -23.18 -18.47
N ALA A 23 36.63 -22.82 -19.67
CA ALA A 23 35.85 -21.62 -19.87
C ALA A 23 34.55 -21.87 -19.11
N ALA A 24 34.60 -21.65 -17.80
CA ALA A 24 33.45 -21.14 -17.11
C ALA A 24 33.07 -19.92 -17.93
N LEU A 25 32.05 -20.06 -18.78
CA LEU A 25 31.22 -18.92 -19.10
C LEU A 25 30.84 -18.37 -17.74
N ALA A 26 31.52 -17.31 -17.32
CA ALA A 26 31.00 -16.44 -16.30
C ALA A 26 29.65 -16.01 -16.88
N ALA A 27 28.58 -16.69 -16.49
CA ALA A 27 27.23 -16.28 -16.76
C ALA A 27 27.20 -14.81 -16.37
N GLN A 28 27.02 -13.95 -17.37
CA GLN A 28 27.10 -12.51 -17.19
C GLN A 28 26.07 -12.18 -16.12
N ALA A 29 26.54 -11.75 -14.94
CA ALA A 29 25.68 -11.63 -13.79
C ALA A 29 24.56 -10.62 -14.09
N GLU A 30 23.33 -11.09 -14.21
CA GLU A 30 22.16 -10.26 -14.50
C GLU A 30 21.77 -9.54 -13.20
N THR A 31 21.82 -8.21 -13.20
CA THR A 31 21.34 -7.41 -12.07
C THR A 31 19.91 -6.97 -12.32
N VAL A 32 18.97 -7.41 -11.48
CA VAL A 32 17.58 -6.92 -11.44
C VAL A 32 17.50 -5.83 -10.37
N ARG A 33 17.10 -4.62 -10.76
CA ARG A 33 16.83 -3.51 -9.83
C ARG A 33 15.36 -3.50 -9.45
N VAL A 34 15.07 -3.36 -8.16
CA VAL A 34 13.72 -3.38 -7.60
C VAL A 34 13.55 -2.20 -6.67
N THR A 35 12.64 -1.29 -7.02
CA THR A 35 12.22 -0.21 -6.11
C THR A 35 11.02 -0.70 -5.31
N VAL A 36 11.14 -0.73 -3.98
CA VAL A 36 10.06 -1.15 -3.07
C VAL A 36 9.54 0.07 -2.33
N ALA A 37 8.26 0.01 -1.99
CA ALA A 37 7.62 1.08 -1.23
C ALA A 37 7.77 0.79 0.26
N HIS A 38 8.32 1.73 1.00
CA HIS A 38 8.52 1.60 2.44
C HIS A 38 7.17 1.55 3.16
N TYR A 39 6.80 0.38 3.68
CA TYR A 39 5.60 0.21 4.51
C TYR A 39 5.94 0.23 6.00
N SER A 40 7.12 -0.29 6.35
CA SER A 40 7.67 -0.28 7.69
C SER A 40 9.18 -0.52 7.66
N ASP A 41 9.85 -0.38 8.82
CA ASP A 41 11.26 -0.75 9.01
C ASP A 41 11.59 -2.20 8.66
N GLN A 42 10.59 -3.05 8.42
CA GLN A 42 10.78 -4.45 8.04
C GLN A 42 10.76 -4.67 6.53
N THR A 43 10.32 -3.68 5.73
CA THR A 43 10.14 -3.82 4.28
C THR A 43 11.45 -4.14 3.56
N ALA A 44 12.46 -3.28 3.68
CA ALA A 44 13.80 -3.55 3.11
C ALA A 44 14.39 -4.88 3.59
N PRO A 45 14.48 -5.17 4.91
CA PRO A 45 14.98 -6.45 5.40
C PRO A 45 14.28 -7.68 4.81
N TYR A 46 12.97 -7.62 4.61
CA TYR A 46 12.21 -8.69 3.95
C TYR A 46 12.64 -8.86 2.50
N PHE A 47 12.63 -7.79 1.70
CA PHE A 47 12.97 -7.90 0.28
C PHE A 47 14.43 -8.31 0.06
N GLU A 48 15.35 -7.85 0.92
CA GLU A 48 16.74 -8.30 0.90
C GLU A 48 16.88 -9.77 1.30
N LYS A 49 16.08 -10.27 2.25
CA LYS A 49 16.04 -11.70 2.59
C LYS A 49 15.56 -12.52 1.40
N MET A 50 14.47 -12.09 0.76
CA MET A 50 13.92 -12.74 -0.44
C MET A 50 14.93 -12.73 -1.59
N ALA A 51 15.61 -11.60 -1.80
CA ALA A 51 16.71 -11.47 -2.76
C ALA A 51 17.79 -12.52 -2.51
N ARG A 52 18.36 -12.58 -1.29
CA ARG A 52 19.43 -13.54 -0.95
C ARG A 52 19.01 -15.00 -1.14
N GLN A 53 17.77 -15.35 -0.76
CA GLN A 53 17.23 -16.70 -0.94
C GLN A 53 17.08 -17.03 -2.43
N PHE A 54 16.57 -16.08 -3.22
CA PHE A 54 16.42 -16.23 -4.66
C PHE A 54 17.78 -16.37 -5.35
N GLU A 55 18.75 -15.51 -5.06
CA GLU A 55 20.10 -15.54 -5.65
C GLU A 55 20.81 -16.87 -5.39
N LYS A 56 20.66 -17.44 -4.19
CA LYS A 56 21.22 -18.77 -3.86
C LYS A 56 20.66 -19.88 -4.76
N ALA A 57 19.39 -19.80 -5.14
CA ALA A 57 18.75 -20.75 -6.05
C ALA A 57 18.96 -20.41 -7.53
N ASN A 58 19.48 -19.22 -7.84
CA ASN A 58 19.62 -18.69 -9.19
C ASN A 58 21.02 -18.08 -9.38
N PRO A 59 22.07 -18.92 -9.46
CA PRO A 59 23.43 -18.42 -9.62
C PRO A 59 23.56 -17.62 -10.92
N GLY A 60 24.24 -16.47 -10.85
CA GLY A 60 24.36 -15.54 -11.97
C GLY A 60 23.28 -14.46 -12.03
N THR A 61 22.39 -14.37 -11.04
CA THR A 61 21.47 -13.23 -10.87
C THR A 61 21.78 -12.49 -9.58
N THR A 62 21.67 -11.17 -9.59
CA THR A 62 21.76 -10.29 -8.42
C THR A 62 20.51 -9.41 -8.35
N ILE A 63 19.90 -9.30 -7.18
CA ILE A 63 18.73 -8.46 -6.94
C ILE A 63 19.17 -7.26 -6.09
N LYS A 64 18.93 -6.04 -6.58
CA LYS A 64 19.21 -4.80 -5.86
C LYS A 64 17.91 -4.14 -5.44
N ILE A 65 17.70 -4.04 -4.13
CA ILE A 65 16.53 -3.40 -3.53
C ILE A 65 16.84 -1.93 -3.25
N GLU A 66 15.94 -1.04 -3.66
CA GLU A 66 15.90 0.36 -3.25
C GLU A 66 14.59 0.58 -2.49
N ASP A 67 14.67 0.89 -1.20
CA ASP A 67 13.50 1.18 -0.37
C ASP A 67 13.22 2.69 -0.35
N VAL A 68 11.98 3.07 -0.69
CA VAL A 68 11.59 4.47 -0.90
C VAL A 68 10.31 4.76 -0.11
N ASN A 69 10.30 5.86 0.64
CA ASN A 69 9.13 6.31 1.38
C ASN A 69 7.92 6.51 0.43
N TRP A 70 6.79 5.89 0.80
CA TRP A 70 5.52 5.95 0.06
C TRP A 70 5.14 7.37 -0.39
N ASP A 71 5.31 8.36 0.49
CA ASP A 71 4.88 9.74 0.25
C ASP A 71 5.69 10.42 -0.86
N THR A 72 6.89 9.93 -1.13
CA THR A 72 7.81 10.46 -2.17
C THR A 72 7.96 9.53 -3.36
N LEU A 73 7.44 8.30 -3.26
CA LEU A 73 7.66 7.22 -4.22
C LEU A 73 7.16 7.59 -5.62
N GLN A 74 5.97 8.15 -5.72
CA GLN A 74 5.39 8.50 -7.01
C GLN A 74 6.25 9.50 -7.78
N GLN A 75 6.65 10.59 -7.11
CA GLN A 75 7.47 11.64 -7.70
C GLN A 75 8.83 11.10 -8.15
N LYS A 76 9.45 10.24 -7.34
CA LYS A 76 10.69 9.56 -7.71
C LYS A 76 10.50 8.69 -8.95
N LEU A 77 9.47 7.83 -8.97
CA LEU A 77 9.19 6.97 -10.12
C LEU A 77 8.95 7.79 -11.40
N GLN A 78 8.19 8.87 -11.33
CA GLN A 78 7.99 9.78 -12.47
C GLN A 78 9.31 10.38 -12.97
N THR A 79 10.18 10.80 -12.05
CA THR A 79 11.51 11.35 -12.40
C THR A 79 12.38 10.29 -13.07
N ASP A 80 12.43 9.09 -12.50
CA ASP A 80 13.24 7.98 -12.98
C ASP A 80 12.73 7.48 -14.35
N ILE A 81 11.41 7.39 -14.55
CA ILE A 81 10.79 7.02 -15.82
C ILE A 81 11.09 8.08 -16.90
N SER A 82 10.92 9.37 -16.59
CA SER A 82 11.21 10.47 -17.53
C SER A 82 12.67 10.49 -17.95
N GLY A 83 13.58 10.14 -17.03
CA GLY A 83 15.02 10.01 -17.30
C GLY A 83 15.42 8.67 -17.92
N ASN A 84 14.48 7.74 -18.15
CA ASN A 84 14.74 6.37 -18.59
C ASN A 84 15.76 5.63 -17.68
N ALA A 85 15.74 5.94 -16.39
CA ALA A 85 16.63 5.42 -15.35
C ALA A 85 15.92 4.53 -14.32
N ASN A 86 14.59 4.38 -14.42
CA ASN A 86 13.76 3.54 -13.56
C ASN A 86 14.30 2.12 -13.38
N ALA A 87 13.97 1.51 -12.24
CA ALA A 87 14.26 0.12 -11.92
C ALA A 87 13.58 -0.86 -12.91
N ASP A 88 13.93 -2.15 -12.82
CA ASP A 88 13.30 -3.20 -13.63
C ASP A 88 11.89 -3.54 -13.09
N LEU A 89 11.78 -3.58 -11.76
CA LEU A 89 10.54 -3.79 -11.03
C LEU A 89 10.28 -2.62 -10.08
N ALA A 90 9.02 -2.27 -9.86
CA ALA A 90 8.65 -1.35 -8.77
C ALA A 90 7.33 -1.73 -8.12
N ILE A 91 7.24 -1.53 -6.80
CA ILE A 91 5.95 -1.42 -6.12
C ILE A 91 5.36 -0.04 -6.41
N VAL A 92 4.07 -0.02 -6.74
CA VAL A 92 3.32 1.17 -7.16
C VAL A 92 1.94 1.13 -6.55
N GLY A 93 1.34 2.29 -6.28
CA GLY A 93 -0.10 2.34 -6.04
C GLY A 93 -0.82 1.88 -7.30
N THR A 94 -1.74 0.92 -7.21
CA THR A 94 -2.35 0.33 -8.41
C THR A 94 -3.07 1.37 -9.28
N ARG A 95 -3.57 2.45 -8.67
CA ARG A 95 -4.19 3.59 -9.38
C ARG A 95 -3.27 4.31 -10.38
N TRP A 96 -1.94 4.26 -10.19
CA TRP A 96 -0.96 4.86 -11.11
C TRP A 96 -0.78 4.06 -12.41
N LEU A 97 -1.24 2.80 -12.42
CA LEU A 97 -0.98 1.87 -13.50
C LEU A 97 -1.58 2.33 -14.84
N LEU A 98 -2.71 3.03 -14.82
CA LEU A 98 -3.32 3.56 -16.03
C LEU A 98 -2.40 4.54 -16.75
N ASP A 99 -1.82 5.49 -16.02
CA ASP A 99 -0.92 6.48 -16.61
C ASP A 99 0.36 5.79 -17.10
N PHE A 100 0.90 4.82 -16.36
CA PHE A 100 2.07 4.04 -16.81
C PHE A 100 1.79 3.21 -18.08
N VAL A 101 0.56 2.73 -18.26
CA VAL A 101 0.14 2.03 -19.48
C VAL A 101 -0.02 3.03 -20.64
N LYS A 102 -0.61 4.21 -20.40
CA LYS A 102 -0.77 5.27 -21.41
C LYS A 102 0.58 5.83 -21.88
N ASP A 103 1.51 6.02 -20.96
CA ASP A 103 2.88 6.47 -21.24
C ASP A 103 3.72 5.37 -21.91
N GLY A 104 3.19 4.14 -21.98
CA GLY A 104 3.84 3.02 -22.66
C GLY A 104 5.05 2.46 -21.90
N VAL A 105 5.14 2.70 -20.59
CA VAL A 105 6.29 2.33 -19.75
C VAL A 105 6.07 1.03 -18.98
N ALA A 106 4.83 0.59 -18.78
CA ALA A 106 4.52 -0.69 -18.14
C ALA A 106 4.61 -1.87 -19.11
N GLU A 107 5.24 -2.97 -18.69
CA GLU A 107 5.28 -4.24 -19.43
C GLU A 107 4.00 -5.05 -19.18
N PRO A 108 3.31 -5.54 -20.22
CA PRO A 108 2.21 -6.48 -20.04
C PRO A 108 2.74 -7.84 -19.58
N LEU A 109 2.18 -8.38 -18.50
CA LEU A 109 2.66 -9.61 -17.85
C LEU A 109 2.02 -10.89 -18.39
N ASP A 110 0.99 -10.79 -19.25
CA ASP A 110 0.21 -11.94 -19.73
C ASP A 110 1.06 -13.02 -20.42
N GLY A 111 2.11 -12.63 -21.13
CA GLY A 111 3.02 -13.56 -21.81
C GLY A 111 3.88 -14.39 -20.86
N TYR A 112 3.99 -13.98 -19.60
CA TYR A 112 4.78 -14.68 -18.59
C TYR A 112 3.91 -15.54 -17.64
N MET A 113 2.61 -15.25 -17.57
CA MET A 113 1.67 -15.87 -16.65
C MET A 113 0.95 -17.06 -17.29
N ASP A 114 1.30 -18.27 -16.87
CA ASP A 114 0.48 -19.45 -17.17
C ASP A 114 -0.82 -19.48 -16.34
N ALA A 115 -1.69 -20.45 -16.64
CA ALA A 115 -2.96 -20.62 -15.92
C ALA A 115 -2.76 -20.94 -14.43
N SER A 116 -1.65 -21.61 -14.07
CA SER A 116 -1.30 -21.95 -12.69
C SER A 116 -0.99 -20.69 -11.89
N PHE A 117 -0.16 -19.79 -12.44
CA PHE A 117 0.19 -18.51 -11.85
C PHE A 117 -1.02 -17.62 -11.67
N LYS A 118 -1.83 -17.43 -12.72
CA LYS A 118 -3.09 -16.65 -12.64
C LYS A 118 -4.03 -17.23 -11.58
N GLY A 119 -4.07 -18.56 -11.45
CA GLY A 119 -4.86 -19.30 -10.48
C GLY A 119 -4.48 -19.05 -9.01
N ARG A 120 -3.31 -18.47 -8.72
CA ARG A 120 -2.84 -18.17 -7.35
C ARG A 120 -3.63 -17.03 -6.70
N PHE A 121 -4.09 -16.05 -7.48
CA PHE A 121 -4.70 -14.83 -6.95
C PHE A 121 -6.15 -15.03 -6.52
N ILE A 122 -6.59 -14.23 -5.56
CA ILE A 122 -8.00 -14.02 -5.26
C ILE A 122 -8.54 -13.05 -6.32
N GLY A 123 -9.60 -13.43 -7.03
CA GLY A 123 -10.08 -12.75 -8.24
C GLY A 123 -10.20 -11.22 -8.12
N PRO A 124 -10.92 -10.69 -7.11
CA PRO A 124 -11.05 -9.25 -6.89
C PRO A 124 -9.74 -8.48 -6.70
N PHE A 125 -8.64 -9.11 -6.27
CA PHE A 125 -7.36 -8.43 -6.07
C PHE A 125 -6.50 -8.39 -7.33
N LEU A 126 -6.71 -9.28 -8.31
CA LEU A 126 -6.00 -9.21 -9.59
C LEU A 126 -6.60 -8.16 -10.54
N ALA A 127 -7.93 -7.99 -10.50
CA ALA A 127 -8.66 -7.12 -11.42
C ALA A 127 -8.15 -5.65 -11.46
N PRO A 128 -7.81 -5.00 -10.32
CA PRO A 128 -7.25 -3.63 -10.34
C PRO A 128 -5.94 -3.50 -11.13
N GLY A 129 -5.15 -4.58 -11.24
CA GLY A 129 -3.92 -4.61 -12.03
C GLY A 129 -4.12 -4.80 -13.53
N GLN A 130 -5.38 -4.88 -13.99
CA GLN A 130 -5.74 -5.11 -15.38
C GLN A 130 -6.23 -3.83 -16.06
N ILE A 131 -5.61 -3.46 -17.18
CA ILE A 131 -5.97 -2.30 -18.01
C ILE A 131 -6.15 -2.81 -19.44
N ASP A 132 -7.30 -2.50 -20.05
CA ASP A 132 -7.66 -2.92 -21.41
C ASP A 132 -7.48 -4.42 -21.68
N GLY A 133 -7.87 -5.25 -20.70
CA GLY A 133 -7.82 -6.71 -20.80
C GLY A 133 -6.42 -7.33 -20.63
N LYS A 134 -5.39 -6.53 -20.34
CA LYS A 134 -4.02 -6.99 -20.06
C LYS A 134 -3.65 -6.74 -18.62
N THR A 135 -2.85 -7.62 -18.04
CA THR A 135 -2.35 -7.49 -16.67
C THR A 135 -1.01 -6.77 -16.68
N TYR A 136 -0.91 -5.64 -15.98
CA TYR A 136 0.33 -4.85 -15.89
C TYR A 136 0.91 -4.82 -14.48
N GLY A 137 0.13 -5.20 -13.46
CA GLY A 137 0.58 -5.21 -12.08
C GLY A 137 0.05 -6.42 -11.31
N LEU A 138 0.90 -7.01 -10.47
CA LEU A 138 0.53 -8.11 -9.58
C LEU A 138 0.26 -7.57 -8.17
N PRO A 139 -0.86 -7.93 -7.52
CA PRO A 139 -1.26 -7.35 -6.23
C PRO A 139 -0.33 -7.78 -5.10
N ILE A 140 0.57 -6.89 -4.67
CA ILE A 140 1.56 -7.17 -3.62
C ILE A 140 1.04 -6.84 -2.22
N ALA A 141 0.18 -5.81 -2.10
CA ALA A 141 -0.43 -5.40 -0.85
C ALA A 141 -1.92 -5.08 -1.07
N ALA A 142 -2.74 -5.42 -0.07
CA ALA A 142 -4.14 -5.05 -0.04
C ALA A 142 -4.55 -4.62 1.37
N SER A 143 -5.38 -3.59 1.47
CA SER A 143 -5.96 -3.16 2.73
C SER A 143 -7.36 -2.58 2.54
N ALA A 144 -8.13 -2.53 3.61
CA ALA A 144 -9.34 -1.72 3.72
C ALA A 144 -9.20 -0.78 4.92
N ARG A 145 -10.10 0.21 5.04
CA ARG A 145 -10.11 1.15 6.17
C ARG A 145 -11.22 0.79 7.15
N ALA A 146 -10.89 0.79 8.43
CA ALA A 146 -11.79 0.45 9.52
C ALA A 146 -11.66 1.48 10.64
N LEU A 147 -12.70 1.61 11.45
CA LEU A 147 -12.66 2.39 12.68
C LEU A 147 -12.01 1.56 13.79
N TYR A 148 -10.86 1.99 14.28
CA TYR A 148 -10.30 1.53 15.54
C TYR A 148 -10.85 2.38 16.67
N TYR A 149 -11.22 1.75 17.78
CA TYR A 149 -11.65 2.45 18.99
C TYR A 149 -11.04 1.85 20.25
N ASN A 150 -10.75 2.69 21.23
CA ASN A 150 -10.29 2.29 22.56
C ASN A 150 -11.50 1.84 23.39
N LYS A 151 -11.57 0.54 23.71
CA LYS A 151 -12.73 -0.08 24.38
C LYS A 151 -12.99 0.53 25.75
N ASP A 152 -11.95 0.79 26.53
CA ASP A 152 -12.10 1.31 27.89
C ASP A 152 -12.59 2.78 27.86
N LEU A 153 -12.05 3.61 26.95
CA LEU A 153 -12.51 5.00 26.78
C LEU A 153 -13.97 5.06 26.30
N LEU A 154 -14.33 4.29 25.27
CA LEU A 154 -15.67 4.33 24.68
C LEU A 154 -16.72 3.72 25.62
N ALA A 155 -16.39 2.64 26.34
CA ALA A 155 -17.27 2.09 27.39
C ALA A 155 -17.58 3.13 28.47
N SER A 156 -16.60 3.96 28.86
CA SER A 156 -16.78 4.99 29.88
C SER A 156 -17.80 6.08 29.49
N VAL A 157 -18.16 6.20 28.22
CA VAL A 157 -19.12 7.19 27.68
C VAL A 157 -20.36 6.54 27.05
N GLY A 158 -20.57 5.24 27.29
CA GLY A 158 -21.77 4.52 26.87
C GLY A 158 -21.70 3.82 25.51
N TYR A 159 -20.50 3.67 24.92
CA TYR A 159 -20.29 3.02 23.62
C TYR A 159 -19.38 1.77 23.73
N PRO A 160 -19.70 0.77 24.58
CA PRO A 160 -18.81 -0.37 24.83
C PRO A 160 -18.51 -1.23 23.58
N ASN A 161 -19.37 -1.16 22.56
CA ASN A 161 -19.24 -1.88 21.30
C ASN A 161 -18.88 -0.97 20.11
N GLY A 162 -18.33 0.22 20.38
CA GLY A 162 -17.98 1.22 19.36
C GLY A 162 -19.19 1.98 18.79
N PRO A 163 -18.99 3.18 18.23
CA PRO A 163 -20.03 3.93 17.54
C PRO A 163 -20.35 3.32 16.17
N LYS A 164 -21.61 3.41 15.73
CA LYS A 164 -22.06 2.80 14.45
C LYS A 164 -22.33 3.84 13.36
N THR A 165 -22.62 5.07 13.76
CA THR A 165 -22.90 6.18 12.84
C THR A 165 -21.98 7.36 13.10
N TRP A 166 -21.86 8.27 12.13
CA TRP A 166 -21.11 9.52 12.35
C TRP A 166 -21.69 10.38 13.49
N ASN A 167 -23.00 10.29 13.74
CA ASN A 167 -23.63 10.96 14.88
C ASN A 167 -23.19 10.34 16.21
N ASP A 168 -23.05 9.01 16.27
CA ASP A 168 -22.49 8.33 17.45
C ASP A 168 -21.04 8.73 17.70
N VAL A 169 -20.24 8.90 16.64
CA VAL A 169 -18.85 9.39 16.75
C VAL A 169 -18.83 10.78 17.36
N ILE A 170 -19.69 11.70 16.90
CA ILE A 170 -19.79 13.05 17.47
C ILE A 170 -20.22 12.99 18.94
N ASP A 171 -21.28 12.25 19.26
CA ASP A 171 -21.81 12.15 20.63
C ASP A 171 -20.76 11.56 21.59
N ALA A 172 -20.15 10.44 21.22
CA ALA A 172 -19.07 9.83 21.98
C ALA A 172 -17.92 10.82 22.19
N SER A 173 -17.53 11.55 21.14
CA SER A 173 -16.45 12.54 21.20
C SER A 173 -16.79 13.72 22.11
N LYS A 174 -18.04 14.20 22.12
CA LYS A 174 -18.50 15.26 23.04
C LYS A 174 -18.37 14.81 24.50
N LYS A 175 -18.80 13.59 24.80
CA LYS A 175 -18.70 13.00 26.14
C LYS A 175 -17.25 12.76 26.57
N LEU A 176 -16.38 12.34 25.65
CA LEU A 176 -14.95 12.14 25.90
C LEU A 176 -14.21 13.47 26.10
N LYS A 177 -14.54 14.50 25.31
CA LYS A 177 -14.00 15.84 25.48
C LYS A 177 -14.29 16.39 26.88
N ALA A 178 -15.50 16.16 27.41
CA ALA A 178 -15.85 16.54 28.78
C ALA A 178 -14.98 15.85 29.85
N LYS A 179 -14.30 14.75 29.50
CA LYS A 179 -13.31 14.04 30.33
C LYS A 179 -11.86 14.41 29.98
N GLY A 180 -11.63 15.41 29.11
CA GLY A 180 -10.31 15.86 28.70
C GLY A 180 -9.63 15.00 27.62
N VAL A 181 -10.37 14.10 26.96
CA VAL A 181 -9.83 13.22 25.91
C VAL A 181 -10.47 13.57 24.56
N PRO A 182 -9.70 13.96 23.54
CA PRO A 182 -10.21 14.08 22.18
C PRO A 182 -10.81 12.75 21.69
N GLY A 183 -12.01 12.81 21.13
CA GLY A 183 -12.73 11.61 20.73
C GLY A 183 -12.18 10.97 19.46
N PHE A 184 -11.80 11.78 18.46
CA PHE A 184 -11.48 11.29 17.13
C PHE A 184 -10.14 11.83 16.62
N GLY A 185 -9.24 10.93 16.24
CA GLY A 185 -7.99 11.24 15.56
C GLY A 185 -8.23 11.55 14.09
N LEU A 186 -7.89 12.76 13.65
CA LEU A 186 -8.07 13.22 12.26
C LEU A 186 -6.75 13.70 11.65
N GLN A 187 -6.23 13.04 10.62
CA GLN A 187 -5.05 13.55 9.91
C GLN A 187 -5.43 14.59 8.85
N GLY A 188 -4.58 15.59 8.66
CA GLY A 188 -4.84 16.67 7.69
C GLY A 188 -3.59 17.28 7.06
N LYS A 189 -2.42 16.66 7.24
CA LYS A 189 -1.12 17.22 6.84
C LYS A 189 -0.79 17.01 5.37
N GLU A 190 -1.00 15.80 4.86
CA GLU A 190 -0.53 15.39 3.54
C GLU A 190 -1.45 14.34 2.91
N ILE A 191 -0.87 13.39 2.17
CA ILE A 191 -1.56 12.26 1.52
C ILE A 191 -2.54 11.59 2.50
N GLU A 192 -3.67 11.11 1.98
CA GLU A 192 -4.82 10.58 2.71
C GLU A 192 -5.73 11.61 3.39
N THR A 193 -5.45 12.92 3.32
CA THR A 193 -6.42 13.94 3.81
C THR A 193 -7.71 13.89 2.99
N ASP A 194 -7.56 13.73 1.67
CA ASP A 194 -8.65 13.43 0.74
C ASP A 194 -9.36 12.11 1.09
N VAL A 195 -8.59 11.08 1.46
CA VAL A 195 -9.14 9.76 1.80
C VAL A 195 -9.99 9.80 3.08
N TYR A 196 -9.59 10.58 4.10
CA TYR A 196 -10.45 10.83 5.26
C TYR A 196 -11.78 11.46 4.84
N TYR A 197 -11.75 12.45 3.95
CA TYR A 197 -12.96 13.01 3.36
C TYR A 197 -13.80 11.96 2.62
N TYR A 198 -13.19 11.08 1.83
CA TYR A 198 -13.88 10.02 1.10
C TYR A 198 -14.65 9.05 2.01
N TYR A 199 -14.15 8.74 3.21
CA TYR A 199 -14.87 7.90 4.18
C TYR A 199 -16.27 8.43 4.45
N ALA A 200 -16.37 9.72 4.78
CA ALA A 200 -17.64 10.37 5.06
C ALA A 200 -18.45 10.61 3.78
N LEU A 201 -17.82 10.98 2.67
CA LEU A 201 -18.49 11.16 1.37
C LEU A 201 -19.21 9.88 0.94
N TRP A 202 -18.51 8.76 0.92
CA TRP A 202 -19.04 7.49 0.42
C TRP A 202 -20.06 6.88 1.37
N THR A 203 -19.82 6.97 2.68
CA THR A 203 -20.82 6.53 3.66
C THR A 203 -22.07 7.39 3.63
N ASN A 204 -22.03 8.64 3.15
CA ASN A 204 -23.20 9.49 2.89
C ASN A 204 -23.79 9.32 1.47
N GLY A 205 -23.27 8.39 0.67
CA GLY A 205 -23.79 8.08 -0.67
C GLY A 205 -23.33 9.02 -1.78
N GLY A 206 -22.28 9.81 -1.55
CA GLY A 206 -21.63 10.59 -2.59
C GLY A 206 -20.54 9.80 -3.33
N ASP A 207 -20.04 10.39 -4.41
CA ASP A 207 -18.95 9.85 -5.24
C ASP A 207 -17.88 10.92 -5.46
N VAL A 208 -16.63 10.50 -5.70
CA VAL A 208 -15.55 11.46 -6.04
C VAL A 208 -15.65 11.86 -7.50
N VAL A 209 -15.85 10.89 -8.39
CA VAL A 209 -15.97 11.09 -9.83
C VAL A 209 -17.17 10.30 -10.33
N SER A 210 -17.93 10.89 -11.26
CA SER A 210 -19.03 10.24 -11.96
C SER A 210 -19.00 10.63 -13.42
N LYS A 211 -19.06 9.63 -14.32
CA LYS A 211 -19.02 9.84 -15.79
C LYS A 211 -17.85 10.71 -16.27
N GLY A 212 -16.68 10.57 -15.63
CA GLY A 212 -15.47 11.31 -15.97
C GLY A 212 -15.35 12.69 -15.34
N LYS A 213 -16.36 13.18 -14.62
CA LYS A 213 -16.35 14.51 -13.96
C LYS A 213 -16.33 14.42 -12.44
N ALA A 214 -15.83 15.46 -11.79
CA ALA A 214 -15.92 15.62 -10.35
C ALA A 214 -17.39 15.53 -9.89
N ALA A 215 -17.64 14.72 -8.86
CA ALA A 215 -18.96 14.49 -8.27
C ALA A 215 -19.01 14.83 -6.76
N PHE A 216 -17.87 15.22 -6.19
CA PHE A 216 -17.74 15.52 -4.76
C PHE A 216 -18.27 16.91 -4.37
N ASP A 217 -18.42 17.86 -5.30
CA ASP A 217 -19.20 19.08 -5.06
C ASP A 217 -20.70 18.78 -5.15
N SER A 218 -21.20 18.15 -4.09
CA SER A 218 -22.57 17.67 -3.98
C SER A 218 -23.08 17.82 -2.55
N PRO A 219 -24.39 17.70 -2.29
CA PRO A 219 -24.91 17.73 -0.92
C PRO A 219 -24.25 16.71 0.01
N ALA A 220 -23.93 15.51 -0.49
CA ALA A 220 -23.22 14.49 0.28
C ALA A 220 -21.77 14.91 0.61
N GLY A 221 -21.08 15.52 -0.36
CA GLY A 221 -19.73 16.04 -0.14
C GLY A 221 -19.68 17.22 0.82
N ILE A 222 -20.58 18.18 0.67
CA ILE A 222 -20.70 19.31 1.60
C ILE A 222 -20.98 18.80 3.01
N LYS A 223 -21.86 17.80 3.17
CA LYS A 223 -22.14 17.16 4.46
C LYS A 223 -20.89 16.50 5.05
N ALA A 224 -20.12 15.78 4.24
CA ALA A 224 -18.88 15.12 4.67
C ALA A 224 -17.80 16.13 5.11
N ALA A 225 -17.56 17.19 4.35
CA ALA A 225 -16.61 18.24 4.73
C ALA A 225 -17.07 19.01 5.98
N THR A 226 -18.37 19.28 6.08
CA THR A 226 -18.98 19.94 7.26
C THR A 226 -18.86 19.10 8.52
N LEU A 227 -18.99 17.77 8.41
CA LEU A 227 -18.81 16.84 9.53
C LEU A 227 -17.41 16.99 10.15
N TYR A 228 -16.36 16.90 9.35
CA TYR A 228 -14.99 17.04 9.86
C TYR A 228 -14.71 18.44 10.39
N LYS A 229 -15.21 19.50 9.72
CA LYS A 229 -15.10 20.87 10.22
C LYS A 229 -15.77 21.06 11.58
N THR A 230 -16.95 20.49 11.75
CA THR A 230 -17.69 20.55 13.03
C THR A 230 -16.92 19.86 14.14
N MET A 231 -16.35 18.67 13.88
CA MET A 231 -15.52 17.99 14.88
C MET A 231 -14.28 18.81 15.28
N ILE A 232 -13.65 19.50 14.33
CA ILE A 232 -12.51 20.38 14.61
C ILE A 232 -12.95 21.59 15.45
N ASP A 233 -13.98 22.31 15.03
CA ASP A 233 -14.46 23.54 15.69
C ASP A 233 -14.98 23.28 17.11
N GLU A 234 -15.66 22.17 17.29
CA GLU A 234 -16.13 21.73 18.59
C GLU A 234 -15.02 21.09 19.44
N GLY A 235 -13.77 21.02 18.97
CA GLY A 235 -12.62 20.47 19.70
C GLY A 235 -12.77 18.99 20.04
N LEU A 236 -13.42 18.23 19.15
CA LEU A 236 -13.64 16.78 19.27
C LEU A 236 -12.45 15.98 18.73
N THR A 237 -11.57 16.63 17.97
CA THR A 237 -10.31 16.08 17.46
C THR A 237 -9.11 16.51 18.30
N GLN A 238 -7.95 15.93 18.02
CA GLN A 238 -6.69 16.52 18.49
C GLN A 238 -6.50 17.92 17.87
N PRO A 239 -5.88 18.88 18.58
CA PRO A 239 -5.67 20.23 18.07
C PRO A 239 -4.65 20.25 16.92
N GLY A 240 -4.86 21.16 15.97
CA GLY A 240 -3.92 21.38 14.87
C GLY A 240 -3.84 20.21 13.87
N VAL A 241 -5.00 19.65 13.49
CA VAL A 241 -5.10 18.44 12.65
C VAL A 241 -4.24 18.47 11.37
N THR A 242 -4.03 19.65 10.77
CA THR A 242 -3.19 19.83 9.57
C THR A 242 -1.70 19.68 9.81
N GLY A 243 -1.25 19.52 11.06
CA GLY A 243 0.13 19.20 11.42
C GLY A 243 0.38 17.71 11.64
N TYR A 244 -0.65 16.87 11.58
CA TYR A 244 -0.55 15.43 11.88
C TYR A 244 -0.70 14.60 10.60
N SER A 245 0.24 13.70 10.37
CA SER A 245 0.15 12.62 9.38
C SER A 245 -0.70 11.47 9.92
N ARG A 246 -0.97 10.49 9.06
CA ARG A 246 -1.61 9.22 9.43
C ARG A 246 -0.88 8.54 10.58
N GLU A 247 0.44 8.47 10.50
CA GLU A 247 1.27 7.81 11.51
C GLU A 247 1.20 8.55 12.85
N ASP A 248 1.23 9.89 12.83
CA ASP A 248 1.12 10.68 14.05
C ASP A 248 -0.20 10.41 14.78
N VAL A 249 -1.31 10.34 14.06
CA VAL A 249 -2.63 10.05 14.65
C VAL A 249 -2.74 8.60 15.15
N GLN A 250 -2.13 7.64 14.45
CA GLN A 250 -2.02 6.25 14.93
C GLN A 250 -1.22 6.16 16.24
N ASN A 251 -0.13 6.94 16.35
CA ASN A 251 0.66 7.05 17.57
C ASN A 251 -0.13 7.65 18.72
N LEU A 252 -0.93 8.70 18.47
CA LEU A 252 -1.85 9.24 19.48
C LEU A 252 -2.86 8.19 19.97
N PHE A 253 -3.40 7.36 19.08
CA PHE A 253 -4.33 6.30 19.43
C PHE A 253 -3.66 5.22 20.29
N LYS A 254 -2.46 4.75 19.89
CA LYS A 254 -1.66 3.78 20.68
C LYS A 254 -1.35 4.30 22.08
N GLN A 255 -1.15 5.61 22.22
CA GLN A 255 -0.93 6.29 23.51
C GLN A 255 -2.22 6.56 24.31
N GLY A 256 -3.39 6.22 23.79
CA GLY A 256 -4.69 6.52 24.41
C GLY A 256 -5.04 8.01 24.45
N ARG A 257 -4.36 8.85 23.66
CA ARG A 257 -4.56 10.32 23.59
C ARG A 257 -5.71 10.72 22.67
N VAL A 258 -6.16 9.80 21.81
CA VAL A 258 -7.43 9.89 21.10
C VAL A 258 -8.18 8.58 21.27
N ALA A 259 -9.50 8.62 21.31
CA ALA A 259 -10.31 7.43 21.58
C ALA A 259 -10.64 6.60 20.34
N MET A 260 -10.63 7.23 19.16
CA MET A 260 -10.97 6.61 17.88
C MET A 260 -10.01 7.07 16.79
N VAL A 261 -9.70 6.20 15.83
CA VAL A 261 -8.93 6.53 14.62
C VAL A 261 -9.37 5.63 13.47
N ILE A 262 -9.41 6.15 12.25
CA ILE A 262 -9.62 5.31 11.07
C ILE A 262 -8.25 4.88 10.52
N SER A 263 -8.05 3.58 10.36
CA SER A 263 -6.77 3.03 9.92
C SER A 263 -6.95 1.71 9.16
N ALA A 264 -5.84 1.10 8.77
CA ALA A 264 -5.78 -0.15 8.03
C ALA A 264 -5.37 -1.34 8.92
N PRO A 265 -5.31 -2.58 8.40
CA PRO A 265 -5.06 -3.77 9.21
C PRO A 265 -3.71 -3.79 9.93
N PHE A 266 -2.69 -3.15 9.36
CA PHE A 266 -1.35 -3.09 9.95
C PHE A 266 -1.31 -2.45 11.34
N LEU A 267 -2.26 -1.56 11.67
CA LEU A 267 -2.34 -0.92 12.99
C LEU A 267 -2.58 -1.95 14.11
N ALA A 268 -3.36 -3.01 13.87
CA ALA A 268 -3.59 -4.06 14.86
C ALA A 268 -2.27 -4.72 15.30
N LYS A 269 -1.38 -4.97 14.35
CA LYS A 269 -0.05 -5.52 14.63
C LYS A 269 0.83 -4.54 15.39
N GLN A 270 0.83 -3.27 14.99
CA GLN A 270 1.56 -2.22 15.70
C GLN A 270 1.08 -2.08 17.15
N ILE A 271 -0.23 -2.10 17.41
CA ILE A 271 -0.79 -2.05 18.77
C ILE A 271 -0.30 -3.25 19.59
N LYS A 272 -0.40 -4.48 19.07
CA LYS A 272 0.06 -5.68 19.77
C LYS A 272 1.56 -5.61 20.15
N LYS A 273 2.38 -4.96 19.32
CA LYS A 273 3.81 -4.80 19.54
C LYS A 273 4.15 -3.65 20.50
N GLU A 274 3.52 -2.49 20.32
CA GLU A 274 3.98 -1.22 20.91
C GLU A 274 3.07 -0.73 22.04
N ALA A 275 1.81 -1.18 22.07
CA ALA A 275 0.82 -0.83 23.09
C ALA A 275 0.01 -2.07 23.52
N PRO A 276 0.66 -3.15 24.01
CA PRO A 276 -0.01 -4.44 24.28
C PRO A 276 -1.13 -4.38 25.33
N ASN A 277 -1.14 -3.33 26.16
CA ASN A 277 -2.18 -3.11 27.17
C ASN A 277 -3.41 -2.36 26.63
N LEU A 278 -3.34 -1.80 25.42
CA LEU A 278 -4.45 -1.09 24.81
C LEU A 278 -5.51 -2.10 24.34
N LYS A 279 -6.67 -2.07 24.98
CA LYS A 279 -7.84 -2.82 24.51
C LYS A 279 -8.52 -2.03 23.40
N TYR A 280 -8.43 -2.53 22.17
CA TYR A 280 -9.10 -1.92 21.02
C TYR A 280 -10.21 -2.83 20.45
N GLY A 281 -11.12 -2.21 19.71
CA GLY A 281 -12.01 -2.88 18.77
C GLY A 281 -11.81 -2.33 17.37
N ILE A 282 -12.26 -3.10 16.38
CA ILE A 282 -12.28 -2.75 14.96
C ILE A 282 -13.73 -2.86 14.50
N ASP A 283 -14.25 -1.77 13.97
CA ASP A 283 -15.59 -1.69 13.38
C ASP A 283 -15.52 -1.22 11.93
N PRO A 284 -16.58 -1.47 11.12
CA PRO A 284 -16.77 -0.76 9.86
C PRO A 284 -16.67 0.75 10.04
N LEU A 285 -16.44 1.48 8.94
CA LEU A 285 -16.54 2.94 8.99
C LEU A 285 -17.94 3.36 9.47
N PRO A 286 -18.05 4.45 10.26
CA PRO A 286 -19.34 4.93 10.72
C PRO A 286 -20.28 5.19 9.54
N VAL A 287 -21.50 4.67 9.63
CA VAL A 287 -22.48 4.82 8.55
C VAL A 287 -23.03 6.24 8.54
N GLY A 288 -23.17 6.81 7.34
CA GLY A 288 -23.98 8.01 7.09
C GLY A 288 -25.37 7.59 6.63
N THR A 289 -25.45 7.13 5.39
CA THR A 289 -26.62 6.56 4.71
C THR A 289 -26.35 5.11 4.30
N ASN A 290 -25.15 4.81 3.79
CA ASN A 290 -24.76 3.51 3.26
C ASN A 290 -23.46 3.02 3.92
N PRO A 291 -23.24 1.69 4.04
CA PRO A 291 -21.92 1.17 4.38
C PRO A 291 -20.94 1.39 3.23
N ALA A 292 -19.71 1.80 3.55
CA ALA A 292 -18.61 1.90 2.60
C ALA A 292 -17.27 1.74 3.35
N THR A 293 -16.25 1.25 2.66
CA THR A 293 -14.86 1.35 3.10
C THR A 293 -13.96 1.75 1.94
N TYR A 294 -12.83 2.37 2.25
CA TYR A 294 -11.77 2.63 1.29
C TYR A 294 -10.81 1.45 1.25
N ALA A 295 -10.77 0.77 0.11
CA ALA A 295 -9.80 -0.28 -0.15
C ALA A 295 -8.64 0.25 -0.97
N VAL A 296 -7.46 -0.28 -0.68
CA VAL A 296 -6.21 0.02 -1.37
C VAL A 296 -5.63 -1.28 -1.87
N THR A 297 -5.18 -1.27 -3.11
CA THR A 297 -4.22 -2.24 -3.62
C THR A 297 -2.97 -1.50 -4.05
N ASP A 298 -1.83 -2.13 -3.77
CA ASP A 298 -0.58 -1.80 -4.41
C ASP A 298 -0.17 -2.98 -5.30
N SER A 299 0.45 -2.64 -6.42
CA SER A 299 0.90 -3.61 -7.39
C SER A 299 2.42 -3.59 -7.47
N ILE A 300 3.04 -4.74 -7.72
CA ILE A 300 4.39 -4.77 -8.27
C ILE A 300 4.30 -4.86 -9.80
N VAL A 301 5.01 -3.98 -10.49
CA VAL A 301 5.02 -3.86 -11.95
C VAL A 301 6.40 -4.17 -12.50
N MET A 302 6.46 -4.55 -13.78
CA MET A 302 7.69 -4.62 -14.56
C MET A 302 7.70 -3.48 -15.57
N PHE A 303 8.83 -2.79 -15.71
CA PHE A 303 8.96 -1.73 -16.71
C PHE A 303 9.41 -2.27 -18.06
N LYS A 304 8.83 -1.72 -19.14
CA LYS A 304 9.03 -2.15 -20.52
C LYS A 304 10.47 -1.99 -21.01
N ASN A 305 11.20 -1.02 -20.47
CA ASN A 305 12.60 -0.75 -20.80
C ASN A 305 13.61 -1.69 -20.12
N SER A 306 13.15 -2.54 -19.18
CA SER A 306 14.01 -3.55 -18.53
C SER A 306 14.73 -4.41 -19.57
N LYS A 307 16.02 -4.63 -19.34
CA LYS A 307 16.89 -5.48 -20.18
C LYS A 307 17.05 -6.90 -19.64
N VAL A 308 16.49 -7.17 -18.46
CA VAL A 308 16.61 -8.44 -17.73
C VAL A 308 15.24 -9.04 -17.40
N LYS A 309 14.24 -8.86 -18.28
CA LYS A 309 12.85 -9.29 -18.07
C LYS A 309 12.70 -10.76 -17.66
N PRO A 310 13.42 -11.74 -18.23
CA PRO A 310 13.32 -13.13 -17.78
C PRO A 310 13.71 -13.32 -16.31
N ALA A 311 14.82 -12.71 -15.86
CA ALA A 311 15.24 -12.76 -14.45
C ALA A 311 14.30 -11.98 -13.53
N ALA A 312 13.84 -10.79 -13.97
CA ALA A 312 12.86 -10.00 -13.24
C ALA A 312 11.54 -10.76 -13.05
N TRP A 313 11.04 -11.43 -14.10
CA TRP A 313 9.87 -12.29 -14.02
C TRP A 313 10.09 -13.47 -13.06
N LYS A 314 11.24 -14.13 -13.13
CA LYS A 314 11.55 -15.26 -12.24
C LYS A 314 11.56 -14.83 -10.77
N PHE A 315 12.05 -13.63 -10.48
CA PHE A 315 11.97 -13.05 -9.13
C PHE A 315 10.54 -12.70 -8.73
N LEU A 316 9.72 -12.14 -9.62
CA LEU A 316 8.28 -11.94 -9.37
C LEU A 316 7.57 -13.26 -9.08
N ASP A 317 7.78 -14.30 -9.89
CA ASP A 317 7.16 -15.60 -9.67
C ASP A 317 7.52 -16.17 -8.30
N TYR A 318 8.79 -16.06 -7.90
CA TYR A 318 9.27 -16.43 -6.57
C TYR A 318 8.57 -15.66 -5.45
N LEU A 319 8.48 -14.32 -5.55
CA LEU A 319 7.79 -13.48 -4.56
C LEU A 319 6.31 -13.83 -4.41
N PHE A 320 5.69 -14.44 -5.43
CA PHE A 320 4.31 -14.93 -5.42
C PHE A 320 4.18 -16.43 -5.14
N THR A 321 5.21 -17.05 -4.57
CA THR A 321 5.09 -18.38 -3.93
C THR A 321 4.58 -18.24 -2.49
N LYS A 322 4.10 -19.35 -1.90
CA LYS A 322 3.40 -19.32 -0.61
C LYS A 322 4.22 -18.67 0.50
N GLU A 323 5.46 -19.11 0.72
CA GLU A 323 6.27 -18.68 1.87
C GLU A 323 6.61 -17.18 1.81
N PRO A 324 7.18 -16.63 0.72
CA PRO A 324 7.39 -15.18 0.58
C PRO A 324 6.11 -14.36 0.79
N ARG A 325 5.00 -14.79 0.18
CA ARG A 325 3.71 -14.09 0.31
C ARG A 325 3.19 -14.07 1.75
N VAL A 326 3.15 -15.23 2.41
CA VAL A 326 2.70 -15.33 3.81
C VAL A 326 3.60 -14.49 4.71
N GLU A 327 4.93 -14.55 4.52
CA GLU A 327 5.88 -13.77 5.30
C GLU A 327 5.66 -12.27 5.10
N PHE A 328 5.60 -11.78 3.86
CA PHE A 328 5.37 -10.36 3.56
C PHE A 328 4.07 -9.85 4.19
N THR A 329 2.96 -10.53 3.90
CA THR A 329 1.63 -10.08 4.31
C THR A 329 1.47 -10.13 5.83
N SER A 330 2.01 -11.16 6.49
CA SER A 330 2.03 -11.23 7.95
C SER A 330 2.96 -10.18 8.56
N GLN A 331 4.11 -9.93 7.94
CA GLN A 331 5.09 -8.97 8.40
C GLN A 331 4.54 -7.54 8.37
N GLU A 332 3.99 -7.13 7.24
CA GLU A 332 3.46 -5.77 7.05
C GLU A 332 2.04 -5.62 7.63
N GLY A 333 1.32 -6.72 7.86
CA GLY A 333 -0.05 -6.69 8.38
C GLY A 333 -1.07 -6.27 7.32
N PHE A 334 -0.93 -6.81 6.11
CA PHE A 334 -1.88 -6.61 5.01
C PHE A 334 -2.92 -7.73 4.92
N LEU A 335 -3.88 -7.57 4.01
CA LEU A 335 -4.82 -8.62 3.66
C LEU A 335 -4.19 -9.61 2.65
N PRO A 336 -4.48 -10.91 2.78
CA PRO A 336 -4.12 -11.91 1.76
C PRO A 336 -4.56 -11.53 0.35
N THR A 337 -3.65 -11.58 -0.62
CA THR A 337 -3.98 -11.33 -2.04
C THR A 337 -4.01 -12.62 -2.88
N THR A 338 -3.42 -13.70 -2.36
CA THR A 338 -3.42 -15.04 -2.96
C THR A 338 -4.24 -16.03 -2.15
N LYS A 339 -4.71 -17.09 -2.82
CA LYS A 339 -5.44 -18.20 -2.20
C LYS A 339 -4.60 -18.94 -1.16
N ALA A 340 -3.29 -19.03 -1.40
CA ALA A 340 -2.36 -19.72 -0.50
C ALA A 340 -2.18 -18.95 0.82
N GLU A 341 -2.11 -17.61 0.76
CA GLU A 341 -2.15 -16.77 1.96
C GLU A 341 -3.50 -16.90 2.67
N ALA A 342 -4.63 -16.79 1.94
CA ALA A 342 -5.95 -16.84 2.57
C ALA A 342 -6.26 -18.16 3.29
N ALA A 343 -5.63 -19.26 2.87
CA ALA A 343 -5.73 -20.56 3.53
C ALA A 343 -4.74 -20.74 4.70
N ASP A 344 -3.80 -19.82 4.89
CA ASP A 344 -2.77 -19.94 5.92
C ASP A 344 -3.30 -19.55 7.32
N PRO A 345 -3.01 -20.34 8.37
CA PRO A 345 -3.44 -20.03 9.73
C PRO A 345 -3.02 -18.65 10.25
N ALA A 346 -1.95 -18.06 9.71
CA ALA A 346 -1.49 -16.73 10.07
C ALA A 346 -2.55 -15.62 9.87
N PHE A 347 -3.57 -15.85 9.03
CA PHE A 347 -4.61 -14.88 8.67
C PHE A 347 -6.00 -15.24 9.20
N ASN A 348 -6.10 -16.21 10.12
CA ASN A 348 -7.35 -16.65 10.74
C ASN A 348 -7.72 -15.89 12.02
N ASP A 349 -6.95 -14.86 12.38
CA ASP A 349 -7.16 -14.08 13.58
C ASP A 349 -8.37 -13.13 13.46
N PRO A 350 -8.94 -12.65 14.59
CA PRO A 350 -10.12 -11.80 14.58
C PRO A 350 -9.93 -10.48 13.84
N ASP A 351 -8.74 -9.88 13.85
CA ASP A 351 -8.51 -8.57 13.23
C ASP A 351 -8.54 -8.71 11.71
N THR A 352 -7.83 -9.71 11.17
CA THR A 352 -7.86 -10.01 9.72
C THR A 352 -9.29 -10.31 9.25
N LYS A 353 -10.06 -11.11 10.00
CA LYS A 353 -11.47 -11.40 9.69
C LYS A 353 -12.34 -10.15 9.70
N ALA A 354 -12.12 -9.22 10.62
CA ALA A 354 -12.86 -7.96 10.68
C ALA A 354 -12.67 -7.14 9.40
N PHE A 355 -11.45 -7.07 8.86
CA PHE A 355 -11.19 -6.37 7.61
C PHE A 355 -11.70 -7.10 6.36
N ILE A 356 -11.60 -8.44 6.31
CA ILE A 356 -12.17 -9.23 5.20
C ILE A 356 -13.68 -8.98 5.09
N ALA A 357 -14.38 -8.87 6.21
CA ALA A 357 -15.82 -8.59 6.24
C ALA A 357 -16.20 -7.22 5.66
N LEU A 358 -15.25 -6.28 5.51
CA LEU A 358 -15.49 -4.96 4.91
C LEU A 358 -15.43 -4.98 3.38
N LEU A 359 -14.76 -5.97 2.79
CA LEU A 359 -14.50 -6.03 1.35
C LEU A 359 -15.75 -6.00 0.45
N PRO A 360 -16.92 -6.58 0.84
CA PRO A 360 -18.14 -6.44 0.04
C PRO A 360 -18.61 -4.99 -0.17
N ASN A 361 -18.23 -4.06 0.73
CA ASN A 361 -18.56 -2.64 0.65
C ASN A 361 -17.34 -1.78 0.26
N ALA A 362 -16.28 -2.41 -0.25
CA ALA A 362 -15.05 -1.74 -0.62
C ALA A 362 -15.22 -0.88 -1.85
N ARG A 363 -14.62 0.30 -1.79
CA ARG A 363 -14.48 1.25 -2.88
C ARG A 363 -13.00 1.57 -3.04
N PHE A 364 -12.55 1.63 -4.29
CA PHE A 364 -11.17 1.97 -4.64
C PHE A 364 -11.10 3.42 -5.15
N ALA A 365 -9.90 3.98 -5.16
CA ALA A 365 -9.60 5.13 -5.99
C ALA A 365 -10.00 4.84 -7.46
N PRO A 366 -10.67 5.77 -8.15
CA PRO A 366 -10.89 5.68 -9.59
C PRO A 366 -9.56 5.52 -10.35
N THR A 367 -9.50 4.51 -11.21
CA THR A 367 -8.40 4.32 -12.16
C THR A 367 -8.69 5.15 -13.41
N ILE A 368 -8.41 6.44 -13.36
CA ILE A 368 -8.64 7.43 -14.43
C ILE A 368 -7.46 8.39 -14.53
N THR A 369 -7.22 8.94 -15.72
CA THR A 369 -6.20 10.00 -15.89
C THR A 369 -6.64 11.26 -15.15
N GLY A 370 -5.69 11.98 -14.56
CA GLY A 370 -5.96 13.17 -13.75
C GLY A 370 -6.44 12.87 -12.33
N TRP A 371 -6.46 11.60 -11.91
CA TRP A 371 -6.88 11.21 -10.56
C TRP A 371 -6.01 11.83 -9.46
N GLU A 372 -4.69 11.87 -9.64
CA GLU A 372 -3.77 12.38 -8.60
C GLU A 372 -3.92 13.89 -8.41
N ASP A 373 -4.12 14.63 -9.49
CA ASP A 373 -4.44 16.06 -9.44
C ASP A 373 -5.81 16.29 -8.80
N THR A 374 -6.79 15.42 -9.09
CA THR A 374 -8.11 15.43 -8.44
C THR A 374 -7.98 15.21 -6.92
N ALA A 375 -7.24 14.18 -6.49
CA ALA A 375 -7.00 13.89 -5.08
C ALA A 375 -6.24 15.02 -4.37
N LYS A 376 -5.30 15.67 -5.07
CA LYS A 376 -4.59 16.84 -4.57
C LYS A 376 -5.51 18.06 -4.41
N ALA A 377 -6.40 18.31 -5.37
CA ALA A 377 -7.40 19.38 -5.26
C ALA A 377 -8.33 19.16 -4.05
N VAL A 378 -8.78 17.92 -3.82
CA VAL A 378 -9.58 17.56 -2.63
C VAL A 378 -8.76 17.75 -1.35
N THR A 379 -7.50 17.31 -1.32
CA THR A 379 -6.60 17.51 -0.17
C THR A 379 -6.48 18.99 0.19
N ASN A 380 -6.19 19.84 -0.79
CA ASN A 380 -6.07 21.28 -0.61
C ASN A 380 -7.37 21.92 -0.10
N ALA A 381 -8.51 21.52 -0.67
CA ALA A 381 -9.83 21.99 -0.22
C ALA A 381 -10.09 21.60 1.24
N MET A 382 -9.81 20.36 1.63
CA MET A 382 -10.00 19.90 3.01
C MET A 382 -9.07 20.63 3.98
N GLN A 383 -7.82 20.88 3.61
CA GLN A 383 -6.92 21.68 4.43
C GLN A 383 -7.42 23.12 4.61
N ALA A 384 -7.91 23.75 3.53
CA ALA A 384 -8.50 25.09 3.61
C ALA A 384 -9.73 25.12 4.52
N VAL A 385 -10.58 24.09 4.46
CA VAL A 385 -11.72 23.93 5.36
C VAL A 385 -11.27 23.74 6.80
N TYR A 386 -10.33 22.83 7.07
CA TYR A 386 -9.84 22.53 8.42
C TYR A 386 -9.19 23.74 9.10
N LEU A 387 -8.49 24.56 8.31
CA LEU A 387 -7.89 25.83 8.78
C LEU A 387 -8.89 26.98 8.89
N GLY A 388 -10.15 26.79 8.51
CA GLY A 388 -11.17 27.84 8.49
C GLY A 388 -10.95 28.91 7.42
N LYS A 389 -10.08 28.64 6.43
CA LYS A 389 -9.78 29.55 5.31
C LYS A 389 -10.88 29.57 4.25
N ALA A 390 -11.71 28.53 4.19
CA ALA A 390 -12.83 28.42 3.27
C ALA A 390 -14.00 27.68 3.91
N LYS A 391 -15.22 28.00 3.47
CA LYS A 391 -16.40 27.21 3.82
C LYS A 391 -16.41 25.89 3.02
N PRO A 392 -16.98 24.80 3.55
CA PRO A 392 -17.07 23.52 2.85
C PRO A 392 -17.55 23.61 1.40
N ALA A 393 -18.67 24.31 1.14
CA ALA A 393 -19.23 24.43 -0.21
C ALA A 393 -18.30 25.18 -1.18
N ASP A 394 -17.72 26.30 -0.74
CA ASP A 394 -16.84 27.12 -1.59
C ASP A 394 -15.55 26.36 -1.94
N ALA A 395 -14.96 25.67 -0.96
CA ALA A 395 -13.75 24.87 -1.15
C ALA A 395 -13.97 23.68 -2.09
N LEU A 396 -15.07 22.95 -1.92
CA LEU A 396 -15.41 21.81 -2.78
C LEU A 396 -15.71 22.26 -4.21
N LYS A 397 -16.44 23.37 -4.39
CA LYS A 397 -16.71 23.93 -5.71
C LYS A 397 -15.42 24.32 -6.45
N GLN A 398 -14.49 24.97 -5.74
CA GLN A 398 -13.19 25.30 -6.33
C GLN A 398 -12.42 24.03 -6.73
N ALA A 399 -12.29 23.05 -5.82
CA ALA A 399 -11.60 21.80 -6.11
C ALA A 399 -12.26 21.00 -7.23
N ALA A 400 -13.59 21.05 -7.37
CA ALA A 400 -14.30 20.37 -8.46
C ALA A 400 -13.94 20.99 -9.81
N ASN A 401 -13.81 22.31 -9.91
CA ASN A 401 -13.36 22.97 -11.14
C ASN A 401 -11.91 22.58 -11.50
N GLU A 402 -11.01 22.52 -10.51
CA GLU A 402 -9.62 22.09 -10.72
C GLU A 402 -9.53 20.61 -11.13
N ALA A 403 -10.36 19.76 -10.52
CA ALA A 403 -10.46 18.35 -10.86
C ALA A 403 -11.02 18.15 -12.28
N ASP A 404 -12.10 18.83 -12.66
CA ASP A 404 -12.67 18.73 -14.02
C ASP A 404 -11.64 19.10 -15.09
N GLN A 405 -10.83 20.14 -14.89
CA GLN A 405 -9.73 20.48 -15.81
C GLN A 405 -8.72 19.34 -15.95
N SER A 406 -8.35 18.72 -14.83
CA SER A 406 -7.40 17.59 -14.79
C SER A 406 -7.97 16.33 -15.43
N LEU A 407 -9.29 16.16 -15.37
CA LEU A 407 -10.04 15.06 -15.99
C LEU A 407 -10.34 15.33 -17.48
N GLY A 408 -10.02 16.52 -18.00
CA GLY A 408 -10.20 16.91 -19.40
C GLY A 408 -11.59 17.50 -19.73
N HIS A 409 -12.22 18.18 -18.77
CA HIS A 409 -13.58 18.72 -18.87
C HIS A 409 -13.70 20.24 -18.70
#